data_AF-A0AAJ8LSG3-F1
#
_entry.id   AF-A0AAJ8LSG3-F1
#
_cell.length_a   1.000
_cell.length_b   1.000
_cell.length_c   1.000
_cell.angle_alpha   90.00
_cell.angle_beta   90.00
_cell.angle_gamma   90.00
#
_symmetry.space_group_name_H-M   'P 1'
#
loop_
_entity.id
_entity.type
_entity.pdbx_description
1 polymer ?
#
loop_
_entity_poly.entity_id
_entity_poly.type
_entity_poly.pdbx_seq_one_letter_code
_entity_poly.pdbx_strand_id
1 'polypeptide(L)'
;MTESGPSTSPKVHSYHDHGDTCLQASDGTLFYADSWRLGKASDTFHDMLHLPRSAPAKRPRLPSPPIPIQTDTPPSTLDTFLNLINVSSPSVSFPSLSYAETKDLLLLCERYSVKPYITLAVEQRLWDLTSAGIRCTTWDVLIWAGQRNDIRMGKESLKRMNAQNFISPRQENGTYVGQEKFWKRFGELPDSWQLALVKSGILGEAFPNVKVKGSTVACLLVTTDWKKVADKFKPVALGVREEPA
;
A
#
# COMPACT_ATOMS: atom_id res chain seq x y z
N MET A 1 -45.67 -24.37 -7.42
CA MET A 1 -45.04 -23.22 -8.10
C MET A 1 -43.60 -23.16 -7.62
N THR A 2 -42.68 -23.68 -8.42
CA THR A 2 -41.24 -23.69 -8.12
C THR A 2 -40.60 -22.46 -8.75
N GLU A 3 -40.16 -21.52 -7.92
CA GLU A 3 -39.31 -20.42 -8.36
C GLU A 3 -37.91 -20.96 -8.66
N SER A 4 -37.67 -21.30 -9.93
CA SER A 4 -36.33 -21.45 -10.47
C SER A 4 -35.75 -20.04 -10.69
N GLY A 5 -35.00 -19.55 -9.70
CA GLY A 5 -34.17 -18.35 -9.87
C GLY A 5 -33.16 -18.56 -11.02
N PRO A 6 -32.71 -17.49 -11.69
CA PRO A 6 -31.81 -17.62 -12.83
C PRO A 6 -30.51 -18.30 -12.40
N SER A 7 -30.25 -19.46 -12.98
CA SER A 7 -28.96 -20.14 -12.99
C SER A 7 -27.95 -19.29 -13.76
N THR A 8 -27.48 -18.19 -13.17
CA THR A 8 -26.30 -17.48 -13.68
C THR A 8 -25.09 -18.35 -13.39
N SER A 9 -24.56 -18.98 -14.43
CA SER A 9 -23.24 -19.61 -14.38
C SER A 9 -22.23 -18.64 -13.75
N PRO A 10 -21.38 -19.10 -12.81
CA PRO A 10 -20.43 -18.21 -12.17
C PRO A 10 -19.55 -17.54 -13.23
N LYS A 11 -19.39 -16.22 -13.11
CA LYS A 11 -18.53 -15.43 -14.01
C LYS A 11 -17.08 -15.84 -13.78
N VAL A 12 -16.43 -16.43 -14.78
CA VAL A 12 -15.02 -16.84 -14.72
C VAL A 12 -14.18 -15.87 -15.52
N HIS A 13 -13.01 -15.49 -15.01
CA HIS A 13 -12.06 -14.64 -15.71
C HIS A 13 -11.51 -15.36 -16.95
N SER A 14 -11.44 -14.67 -18.09
CA SER A 14 -11.10 -15.28 -19.39
C SER A 14 -9.68 -15.85 -19.47
N TYR A 15 -8.73 -15.29 -18.72
CA TYR A 15 -7.33 -15.75 -18.69
C TYR A 15 -7.01 -16.65 -17.49
N HIS A 16 -7.76 -16.47 -16.39
CA HIS A 16 -7.58 -17.21 -15.15
C HIS A 16 -8.73 -18.21 -14.99
N ASP A 17 -8.87 -19.11 -15.97
CA ASP A 17 -9.94 -20.09 -16.09
C ASP A 17 -9.50 -21.53 -15.77
N HIS A 18 -8.20 -21.75 -15.53
CA HIS A 18 -7.62 -23.05 -15.17
C HIS A 18 -6.89 -23.00 -13.82
N GLY A 19 -6.96 -24.11 -13.07
CA GLY A 19 -6.31 -24.26 -11.77
C GLY A 19 -7.00 -25.28 -10.87
N ASP A 20 -6.34 -25.67 -9.79
CA ASP A 20 -6.88 -26.60 -8.77
C ASP A 20 -7.52 -25.88 -7.57
N THR A 21 -7.39 -24.55 -7.52
CA THR A 21 -8.06 -23.66 -6.57
C THR A 21 -8.61 -22.43 -7.29
N CYS A 22 -9.47 -21.65 -6.62
CA CYS A 22 -9.97 -20.40 -7.16
C CYS A 22 -10.12 -19.33 -6.09
N LEU A 23 -9.88 -18.09 -6.51
CA LEU A 23 -10.09 -16.87 -5.72
C LEU A 23 -11.31 -16.15 -6.31
N GLN A 24 -12.14 -15.56 -5.45
CA GLN A 24 -13.29 -14.78 -5.85
C GLN A 24 -13.03 -13.29 -5.59
N ALA A 25 -13.21 -12.49 -6.65
CA ALA A 25 -13.19 -11.03 -6.58
C ALA A 25 -14.49 -10.47 -5.98
N SER A 26 -14.48 -9.19 -5.62
CA SER A 26 -15.63 -8.51 -5.00
C SER A 26 -16.89 -8.45 -5.88
N ASP A 27 -16.75 -8.53 -7.21
CA ASP A 27 -17.88 -8.59 -8.15
C ASP A 27 -18.41 -10.01 -8.39
N GLY A 28 -17.87 -10.99 -7.66
CA GLY A 28 -18.19 -12.41 -7.81
C GLY A 28 -17.41 -13.13 -8.91
N THR A 29 -16.54 -12.46 -9.68
CA THR A 29 -15.70 -13.10 -10.71
C THR A 29 -14.74 -14.10 -10.08
N LEU A 30 -14.70 -15.31 -10.63
CA LEU A 30 -13.78 -16.37 -10.23
C LEU A 30 -12.50 -16.32 -11.04
N PHE A 31 -11.38 -16.41 -10.33
CA PHE A 31 -10.04 -16.52 -10.87
C PHE A 31 -9.45 -17.85 -10.42
N TYR A 32 -9.32 -18.78 -11.36
CA TYR A 32 -8.63 -20.05 -11.11
C TYR A 32 -7.11 -19.85 -11.12
N ALA A 33 -6.45 -20.60 -10.26
CA ALA A 33 -5.01 -20.54 -10.07
C ALA A 33 -4.44 -21.88 -9.59
N ASP A 34 -3.14 -22.06 -9.76
CA ASP A 34 -2.41 -23.20 -9.23
C ASP A 34 -2.08 -23.00 -7.74
N SER A 35 -2.58 -23.89 -6.89
CA SER A 35 -2.33 -23.91 -5.44
C SER A 35 -0.84 -23.94 -5.10
N TRP A 36 -0.06 -24.68 -5.89
CA TRP A 36 1.40 -24.75 -5.75
C TRP A 36 2.06 -23.38 -5.98
N ARG A 37 1.63 -22.62 -6.99
CA ARG A 37 2.20 -21.29 -7.28
C ARG A 37 1.82 -20.29 -6.20
N LEU A 38 0.56 -20.32 -5.77
CA LEU A 38 0.07 -19.50 -4.66
C LEU A 38 0.85 -19.78 -3.37
N GLY A 39 0.98 -21.05 -2.99
CA GLY A 39 1.74 -21.44 -1.80
C GLY A 39 3.24 -21.21 -1.93
N LYS A 40 3.80 -21.21 -3.15
CA LYS A 40 5.18 -20.80 -3.36
C LYS A 40 5.37 -19.29 -3.20
N ALA A 41 4.37 -18.47 -3.51
CA ALA A 41 4.45 -17.02 -3.46
C ALA A 41 4.02 -16.42 -2.10
N SER A 42 3.31 -17.17 -1.27
CA SER A 42 2.67 -16.69 -0.04
C SER A 42 2.64 -17.77 1.03
N ASP A 43 3.06 -17.41 2.23
CA ASP A 43 3.03 -18.32 3.38
C ASP A 43 1.59 -18.59 3.82
N THR A 44 0.71 -17.58 3.79
CA THR A 44 -0.72 -17.75 4.09
C THR A 44 -1.39 -18.76 3.15
N PHE A 45 -1.14 -18.67 1.83
CA PHE A 45 -1.69 -19.64 0.89
C PHE A 45 -1.03 -21.00 1.04
N HIS A 46 0.27 -21.06 1.37
CA HIS A 46 0.95 -22.32 1.65
C HIS A 46 0.24 -23.07 2.78
N ASP A 47 0.05 -22.39 3.91
CA ASP A 47 -0.57 -22.97 5.09
C ASP A 47 -2.03 -23.34 4.79
N MET A 48 -2.82 -22.42 4.23
CA MET A 48 -4.24 -22.64 3.97
C MET A 48 -4.52 -23.83 3.03
N LEU A 49 -3.66 -24.04 2.03
CA LEU A 49 -3.87 -25.06 1.00
C LEU A 49 -3.21 -26.41 1.34
N HIS A 50 -2.21 -26.45 2.22
CA HIS A 50 -1.52 -27.68 2.65
C HIS A 50 -2.02 -28.27 3.97
N LEU A 51 -3.05 -27.70 4.61
CA LEU A 51 -3.68 -28.33 5.77
C LEU A 51 -4.17 -29.75 5.41
N PRO A 52 -3.87 -30.78 6.23
CA PRO A 52 -4.37 -32.12 6.00
C PRO A 52 -5.90 -32.10 6.04
N ARG A 53 -6.52 -32.22 4.87
CA ARG A 53 -7.97 -32.40 4.76
C ARG A 53 -8.35 -33.64 5.56
N SER A 54 -9.29 -33.50 6.51
CA SER A 54 -9.81 -34.63 7.29
C SER A 54 -10.16 -35.78 6.33
N ALA A 55 -9.68 -36.98 6.65
CA ALA A 55 -9.70 -38.13 5.77
C ALA A 55 -11.06 -38.33 5.06
N PRO A 56 -11.09 -38.61 3.75
CA PRO A 56 -12.33 -38.72 3.02
C PRO A 56 -13.12 -39.96 3.49
N ALA A 57 -14.37 -39.74 3.92
CA ALA A 57 -15.35 -40.82 4.01
C ALA A 57 -15.47 -41.50 2.64
N LYS A 58 -15.35 -42.83 2.62
CA LYS A 58 -15.28 -43.77 1.49
C LYS A 58 -16.39 -43.61 0.41
N ARG A 59 -16.42 -42.51 -0.33
CA ARG A 59 -17.22 -42.38 -1.56
C ARG A 59 -16.41 -41.66 -2.63
N PRO A 60 -16.37 -42.17 -3.87
CA PRO A 60 -15.81 -41.43 -5.00
C PRO A 60 -16.74 -40.25 -5.26
N ARG A 61 -16.42 -39.09 -4.69
CA ARG A 61 -17.08 -37.84 -5.05
C ARG A 61 -16.48 -37.44 -6.40
N LEU A 62 -17.33 -37.15 -7.39
CA LEU A 62 -16.94 -36.39 -8.58
C LEU A 62 -16.06 -35.18 -8.15
N PRO A 63 -15.14 -34.69 -8.99
CA PRO A 63 -14.36 -33.50 -8.66
C PRO A 63 -15.35 -32.36 -8.39
N SER A 64 -15.60 -32.08 -7.11
CA SER A 64 -16.37 -30.91 -6.72
C SER A 64 -15.51 -29.70 -7.08
N PRO A 65 -16.09 -28.67 -7.72
CA PRO A 65 -15.35 -27.44 -7.98
C PRO A 65 -14.73 -26.93 -6.67
N PRO A 66 -13.52 -26.33 -6.72
CA PRO A 66 -12.89 -25.78 -5.53
C PRO A 66 -13.80 -24.75 -4.88
N ILE A 67 -13.80 -24.72 -3.55
CA ILE A 67 -14.51 -23.69 -2.79
C ILE A 67 -13.74 -22.38 -2.97
N PRO A 68 -14.36 -21.30 -3.51
CA PRO A 68 -13.64 -20.07 -3.76
C PRO A 68 -13.16 -19.38 -2.49
N ILE A 69 -11.90 -18.92 -2.52
CA ILE A 69 -11.33 -18.07 -1.48
C ILE A 69 -11.81 -16.63 -1.71
N GLN A 70 -12.65 -16.12 -0.80
CA GLN A 70 -13.15 -14.76 -0.88
C GLN A 70 -12.04 -13.75 -0.59
N THR A 71 -11.84 -12.79 -1.49
CA THR A 71 -10.75 -11.80 -1.34
C THR A 71 -11.24 -10.38 -1.05
N ASP A 72 -12.53 -10.10 -1.28
CA ASP A 72 -13.13 -8.75 -1.28
C ASP A 72 -12.35 -7.73 -2.13
N THR A 73 -11.60 -8.21 -3.11
CA THR A 73 -10.67 -7.42 -3.93
C THR A 73 -11.26 -7.15 -5.31
N PRO A 74 -11.10 -5.95 -5.88
CA PRO A 74 -11.52 -5.67 -7.25
C PRO A 74 -10.89 -6.64 -8.27
N PRO A 75 -11.62 -7.04 -9.33
CA PRO A 75 -11.10 -7.97 -10.34
C PRO A 75 -9.77 -7.54 -10.97
N SER A 76 -9.58 -6.26 -11.23
CA SER A 76 -8.33 -5.73 -11.84
C SER A 76 -7.12 -5.89 -10.92
N THR A 77 -7.29 -5.62 -9.62
CA THR A 77 -6.24 -5.81 -8.62
C THR A 77 -5.91 -7.29 -8.45
N LEU A 78 -6.94 -8.16 -8.45
CA LEU A 78 -6.75 -9.61 -8.33
C LEU A 78 -6.08 -10.22 -9.57
N ASP A 79 -6.44 -9.78 -10.77
CA ASP A 79 -5.77 -10.15 -12.02
C ASP A 79 -4.26 -9.79 -11.96
N THR A 80 -3.95 -8.55 -11.57
CA THR A 80 -2.56 -8.10 -11.45
C THR A 80 -1.80 -8.90 -10.40
N PHE A 81 -2.43 -9.18 -9.25
CA PHE A 81 -1.85 -10.01 -8.20
C PHE A 81 -1.47 -11.40 -8.71
N LEU A 82 -2.39 -12.07 -9.42
CA LEU A 82 -2.17 -13.40 -9.98
C LEU A 82 -1.09 -13.38 -11.07
N ASN A 83 -1.02 -12.33 -11.88
CA ASN A 83 0.05 -12.17 -12.86
C ASN A 83 1.42 -12.00 -12.21
N LEU A 84 1.52 -11.27 -11.10
CA LEU A 84 2.78 -11.08 -10.36
C LEU A 84 3.34 -12.36 -9.74
N ILE A 85 2.46 -13.20 -9.16
CA ILE A 85 2.90 -14.47 -8.55
C ILE A 85 3.27 -15.53 -9.59
N ASN A 86 2.83 -15.37 -10.83
CA ASN A 86 3.03 -16.34 -11.92
C ASN A 86 4.37 -16.21 -12.64
N VAL A 87 5.13 -15.15 -12.36
CA VAL A 87 6.43 -14.88 -12.97
C VAL A 87 7.58 -15.11 -11.98
N SER A 88 8.72 -15.58 -12.49
CA SER A 88 9.90 -15.85 -11.66
C SER A 88 10.59 -14.59 -11.13
N SER A 89 10.54 -13.51 -11.90
CA SER A 89 11.10 -12.20 -11.59
C SER A 89 10.07 -11.12 -11.90
N PRO A 90 9.17 -10.78 -10.96
CA PRO A 90 8.17 -9.76 -11.19
C PRO A 90 8.82 -8.39 -11.40
N SER A 91 8.63 -7.83 -12.58
CA SER A 91 8.89 -6.41 -12.83
C SER A 91 7.53 -5.70 -12.92
N VAL A 92 7.34 -4.69 -12.09
CA VAL A 92 6.08 -3.89 -12.09
C VAL A 92 6.12 -2.78 -13.14
N SER A 93 7.01 -2.92 -14.14
CA SER A 93 7.00 -2.11 -15.36
C SER A 93 5.68 -2.26 -16.15
N PHE A 94 4.90 -3.28 -15.82
CA PHE A 94 3.59 -3.63 -16.33
C PHE A 94 2.75 -4.10 -15.13
N PRO A 95 1.46 -3.71 -14.95
CA PRO A 95 0.58 -2.88 -15.79
C PRO A 95 0.52 -1.40 -15.33
N SER A 96 -0.27 -0.57 -16.03
CA SER A 96 -0.51 0.86 -15.71
C SER A 96 -1.30 1.07 -14.42
N LEU A 97 -0.87 0.46 -13.31
CA LEU A 97 -1.50 0.63 -12.02
C LEU A 97 -1.44 2.10 -11.61
N SER A 98 -2.60 2.61 -11.22
CA SER A 98 -2.73 3.88 -10.52
C SER A 98 -2.17 3.78 -9.10
N TYR A 99 -2.01 4.94 -8.45
CA TYR A 99 -1.61 4.99 -7.05
C TYR A 99 -2.57 4.25 -6.12
N ALA A 100 -3.88 4.33 -6.39
CA ALA A 100 -4.90 3.63 -5.60
C ALA A 100 -4.77 2.10 -5.75
N GLU A 101 -4.72 1.61 -7.00
CA GLU A 101 -4.60 0.18 -7.27
C GLU A 101 -3.28 -0.40 -6.73
N THR A 102 -2.19 0.38 -6.77
CA THR A 102 -0.90 -0.04 -6.20
C THR A 102 -0.98 -0.21 -4.67
N LYS A 103 -1.69 0.69 -3.97
CA LYS A 103 -1.92 0.54 -2.52
C LYS A 103 -2.77 -0.69 -2.23
N ASP A 104 -3.85 -0.89 -2.98
CA ASP A 104 -4.75 -2.05 -2.78
C ASP A 104 -3.99 -3.36 -3.01
N LEU A 105 -3.15 -3.41 -4.03
CA LEU A 105 -2.28 -4.55 -4.30
C LEU A 105 -1.26 -4.78 -3.19
N LEU A 106 -0.66 -3.73 -2.64
CA LEU A 106 0.29 -3.85 -1.53
C LEU A 106 -0.42 -4.38 -0.27
N LEU A 107 -1.62 -3.89 0.03
CA LEU A 107 -2.47 -4.40 1.13
C LEU A 107 -2.83 -5.86 0.93
N LEU A 108 -3.08 -6.28 -0.31
CA LEU A 108 -3.35 -7.67 -0.65
C LEU A 108 -2.12 -8.55 -0.42
N CYS A 109 -0.93 -8.08 -0.83
CA CYS A 109 0.34 -8.77 -0.56
C CYS A 109 0.59 -8.94 0.94
N GLU A 110 0.35 -7.90 1.75
CA GLU A 110 0.46 -7.98 3.21
C GLU A 110 -0.54 -8.95 3.82
N ARG A 111 -1.82 -8.87 3.41
CA ARG A 111 -2.91 -9.73 3.91
C ARG A 111 -2.58 -11.21 3.75
N TYR A 112 -2.00 -11.57 2.62
CA TYR A 112 -1.64 -12.95 2.30
C TYR A 112 -0.17 -13.28 2.56
N SER A 113 0.57 -12.47 3.33
CA SER A 113 1.98 -12.73 3.66
C SER A 113 2.80 -13.14 2.43
N VAL A 114 2.69 -12.35 1.36
CA VAL A 114 3.40 -12.59 0.11
C VAL A 114 4.89 -12.38 0.30
N LYS A 115 5.70 -13.20 -0.38
CA LYS A 115 7.15 -13.21 -0.24
C LYS A 115 7.77 -11.83 -0.51
N PRO A 116 8.83 -11.45 0.24
CA PRO A 116 9.39 -10.10 0.19
C PRO A 116 9.78 -9.61 -1.21
N TYR A 117 10.31 -10.46 -2.09
CA TYR A 117 10.74 -10.02 -3.41
C TYR A 117 9.59 -9.54 -4.31
N ILE A 118 8.37 -10.09 -4.14
CA ILE A 118 7.18 -9.64 -4.87
C ILE A 118 6.67 -8.34 -4.25
N THR A 119 6.55 -8.30 -2.92
CA THR A 119 6.10 -7.11 -2.17
C THR A 119 7.02 -5.91 -2.44
N LEU A 120 8.35 -6.11 -2.47
CA LEU A 120 9.33 -5.08 -2.81
C LEU A 120 9.14 -4.54 -4.24
N ALA A 121 8.74 -5.39 -5.19
CA ALA A 121 8.46 -4.95 -6.55
C ALA A 121 7.24 -4.00 -6.59
N VAL A 122 6.18 -4.32 -5.84
CA VAL A 122 4.99 -3.47 -5.70
C VAL A 122 5.31 -2.17 -4.95
N GLU A 123 6.13 -2.24 -3.89
CA GLU A 123 6.64 -1.04 -3.20
C GLU A 123 7.46 -0.14 -4.14
N GLN A 124 8.32 -0.72 -4.97
CA GLN A 124 9.10 0.05 -5.95
C GLN A 124 8.17 0.81 -6.90
N ARG A 125 7.10 0.18 -7.38
CA ARG A 125 6.09 0.85 -8.22
C ARG A 125 5.43 2.03 -7.50
N LEU A 126 5.10 1.88 -6.23
CA LEU A 126 4.56 2.97 -5.42
C LEU A 126 5.50 4.18 -5.43
N TRP A 127 6.80 3.94 -5.25
CA TRP A 127 7.81 5.00 -5.26
C TRP A 127 8.02 5.63 -6.64
N ASP A 128 7.98 4.83 -7.71
CA ASP A 128 8.08 5.33 -9.08
C ASP A 128 6.92 6.28 -9.40
N LEU A 129 5.70 5.95 -8.96
CA LEU A 129 4.52 6.79 -9.10
C LEU A 129 4.66 8.12 -8.35
N THR A 130 5.26 8.12 -7.16
CA THR A 130 5.51 9.37 -6.40
C THR A 130 6.59 10.24 -7.03
N SER A 131 7.60 9.64 -7.66
CA SER A 131 8.72 10.34 -8.28
C SER A 131 8.29 11.05 -9.58
N ALA A 132 7.32 10.48 -10.29
CA ALA A 132 6.74 11.09 -11.48
C ALA A 132 5.95 12.38 -11.19
N GLY A 133 5.50 12.61 -9.95
CA GLY A 133 4.89 13.88 -9.50
C GLY A 133 3.54 14.26 -10.14
N ILE A 134 2.94 13.38 -10.96
CA ILE A 134 1.75 13.73 -11.75
C ILE A 134 0.44 13.49 -10.98
N ARG A 135 0.41 12.57 -9.99
CA ARG A 135 -0.84 12.16 -9.28
C ARG A 135 -0.72 11.80 -7.81
N CYS A 136 0.49 11.60 -7.31
CA CYS A 136 0.75 11.26 -5.92
C CYS A 136 2.14 11.77 -5.54
N THR A 137 2.31 12.09 -4.27
CA THR A 137 3.52 12.66 -3.69
C THR A 137 4.02 11.80 -2.54
N THR A 138 5.27 11.97 -2.15
CA THR A 138 5.84 11.33 -0.95
C THR A 138 5.01 11.62 0.31
N TRP A 139 4.41 12.81 0.39
CA TRP A 139 3.45 13.17 1.43
C TRP A 139 2.24 12.25 1.50
N ASP A 140 1.66 11.87 0.36
CA ASP A 140 0.49 11.01 0.34
C ASP A 140 0.83 9.60 0.86
N VAL A 141 2.06 9.15 0.63
CA VAL A 141 2.57 7.90 1.22
C VAL A 141 2.84 8.06 2.71
N LEU A 142 3.35 9.22 3.15
CA LEU A 142 3.57 9.50 4.58
C LEU A 142 2.25 9.51 5.36
N ILE A 143 1.22 10.15 4.82
CA ILE A 143 -0.13 10.20 5.41
C ILE A 143 -0.71 8.79 5.46
N TRP A 144 -0.62 8.05 4.35
CA TRP A 144 -1.10 6.66 4.29
C TRP A 144 -0.39 5.75 5.30
N ALA A 145 0.94 5.88 5.44
CA ALA A 145 1.71 5.18 6.46
C ALA A 145 1.26 5.56 7.88
N GLY A 146 1.00 6.85 8.13
CA GLY A 146 0.50 7.34 9.40
C GLY A 146 -0.85 6.74 9.79
N GLN A 147 -1.81 6.70 8.86
CA GLN A 147 -3.13 6.10 9.07
C GLN A 147 -3.06 4.61 9.47
N ARG A 148 -2.00 3.93 9.04
CA ARG A 148 -1.77 2.49 9.27
C ARG A 148 -0.74 2.22 10.37
N ASN A 149 -0.17 3.28 10.96
CA ASN A 149 0.96 3.21 11.87
C ASN A 149 2.18 2.41 11.30
N ASP A 150 2.39 2.46 9.98
CA ASP A 150 3.53 1.81 9.32
C ASP A 150 4.77 2.70 9.42
N ILE A 151 5.49 2.56 10.53
CA ILE A 151 6.69 3.35 10.82
C ILE A 151 7.78 3.14 9.76
N ARG A 152 7.91 1.92 9.20
CA ARG A 152 8.92 1.61 8.19
C ARG A 152 8.65 2.41 6.92
N MET A 153 7.42 2.37 6.41
CA MET A 153 7.04 3.13 5.22
C MET A 153 7.07 4.64 5.47
N GLY A 154 6.72 5.08 6.67
CA GLY A 154 6.86 6.48 7.08
C GLY A 154 8.30 6.98 7.00
N LYS A 155 9.25 6.23 7.59
CA LYS A 155 10.68 6.55 7.51
C LYS A 155 11.18 6.55 6.08
N GLU A 156 10.76 5.59 5.28
CA GLU A 156 11.21 5.44 3.90
C GLU A 156 10.69 6.57 3.00
N SER A 157 9.47 7.06 3.29
CA SER A 157 8.92 8.28 2.70
C SER A 157 9.74 9.51 3.09
N LEU A 158 10.06 9.68 4.38
CA LEU A 158 10.87 10.81 4.86
C LEU A 158 12.26 10.84 4.22
N LYS A 159 12.93 9.69 4.03
CA LYS A 159 14.23 9.63 3.33
C LYS A 159 14.18 10.10 1.88
N ARG A 160 13.01 10.01 1.23
CA ARG A 160 12.75 10.45 -0.15
C ARG A 160 12.26 11.90 -0.21
N MET A 161 12.01 12.53 0.94
CA MET A 161 11.60 13.92 1.00
C MET A 161 12.79 14.88 0.85
N ASN A 162 12.46 16.11 0.48
CA ASN A 162 13.35 17.26 0.47
C ASN A 162 12.54 18.52 0.86
N ALA A 163 13.22 19.64 1.14
CA ALA A 163 12.53 20.86 1.57
C ALA A 163 11.47 21.34 0.55
N GLN A 164 11.73 21.15 -0.75
CA GLN A 164 10.80 21.56 -1.80
C GLN A 164 9.52 20.70 -1.78
N ASN A 165 9.63 19.38 -1.83
CA ASN A 165 8.44 18.51 -1.83
C ASN A 165 7.70 18.51 -0.48
N PHE A 166 8.39 18.89 0.60
CA PHE A 166 7.78 19.02 1.92
C PHE A 166 6.90 20.28 2.06
N ILE A 167 7.39 21.43 1.60
CA ILE A 167 6.70 22.73 1.79
C ILE A 167 5.76 23.06 0.62
N SER A 168 6.07 22.58 -0.60
CA SER A 168 5.34 22.98 -1.80
C SER A 168 3.88 22.53 -1.75
N PRO A 169 2.95 23.37 -2.23
CA PRO A 169 1.56 22.98 -2.39
C PRO A 169 1.44 21.79 -3.37
N ARG A 170 0.39 21.01 -3.20
CA ARG A 170 0.12 19.84 -4.03
C ARG A 170 0.03 20.26 -5.51
N GLN A 171 0.76 19.57 -6.38
CA GLN A 171 0.65 19.72 -7.82
C GLN A 171 -0.14 18.54 -8.39
N GLU A 172 -1.07 18.81 -9.29
CA GLU A 172 -1.71 17.79 -10.13
C GLU A 172 -1.60 18.22 -11.58
N ASN A 173 -1.08 17.34 -12.45
CA ASN A 173 -0.86 17.60 -13.88
C ASN A 173 -0.10 18.92 -14.16
N GLY A 174 0.93 19.22 -13.36
CA GLY A 174 1.74 20.45 -13.52
C GLY A 174 1.03 21.74 -13.08
N THR A 175 -0.18 21.64 -12.53
CA THR A 175 -0.94 22.77 -11.98
C THR A 175 -0.96 22.67 -10.46
N TYR A 176 -0.73 23.77 -9.75
CA TYR A 176 -0.89 23.79 -8.30
C TYR A 176 -2.38 23.67 -7.96
N VAL A 177 -2.77 22.54 -7.37
CA VAL A 177 -4.16 22.28 -6.98
C VAL A 177 -4.35 22.72 -5.54
N GLY A 178 -5.10 23.82 -5.39
CA GLY A 178 -5.35 24.45 -4.12
C GLY A 178 -4.14 25.23 -3.60
N GLN A 179 -4.40 26.36 -2.95
CA GLN A 179 -3.46 26.91 -1.98
C GLN A 179 -3.52 26.07 -0.70
N GLU A 180 -3.40 24.74 -0.80
CA GLU A 180 -3.32 23.92 0.40
C GLU A 180 -2.02 24.27 1.11
N LYS A 181 -2.19 25.06 2.16
CA LYS A 181 -1.10 25.51 3.01
C LYS A 181 -0.51 24.28 3.67
N PHE A 182 0.82 24.22 3.73
CA PHE A 182 1.60 23.21 4.44
C PHE A 182 0.93 22.66 5.71
N TRP A 183 0.44 23.55 6.58
CA TRP A 183 -0.21 23.19 7.85
C TRP A 183 -1.49 22.36 7.71
N LYS A 184 -2.23 22.50 6.61
CA LYS A 184 -3.41 21.66 6.35
C LYS A 184 -2.98 20.21 6.11
N ARG A 185 -2.01 19.99 5.22
CA ARG A 185 -1.45 18.65 4.94
C ARG A 185 -0.75 18.04 6.15
N PHE A 186 -0.02 18.86 6.89
CA PHE A 186 0.61 18.45 8.15
C PHE A 186 -0.43 17.95 9.15
N GLY A 187 -1.60 18.61 9.22
CA GLY A 187 -2.73 18.21 10.06
C GLY A 187 -3.45 16.92 9.63
N GLU A 188 -3.18 16.37 8.43
CA GLU A 188 -3.72 15.07 8.01
C GLU A 188 -2.96 13.88 8.61
N LEU A 189 -1.76 14.13 9.17
CA LEU A 189 -1.02 13.13 9.91
C LEU A 189 -1.66 12.90 11.29
N PRO A 190 -1.57 11.68 11.85
CA PRO A 190 -1.91 11.46 13.26
C PRO A 190 -1.10 12.37 14.19
N ASP A 191 -1.68 12.77 15.32
CA ASP A 191 -1.04 13.70 16.28
C ASP A 191 0.34 13.21 16.76
N SER A 192 0.49 11.90 16.99
CA SER A 192 1.77 11.29 17.37
C SER A 192 2.84 11.42 16.28
N TRP A 193 2.43 11.36 15.01
CA TRP A 193 3.30 11.51 13.86
C TRP A 193 3.67 12.97 13.65
N GLN A 194 2.72 13.90 13.81
CA GLN A 194 2.98 15.33 13.80
C GLN A 194 4.03 15.70 14.85
N LEU A 195 3.83 15.28 16.10
CA LEU A 195 4.76 15.54 17.20
C LEU A 195 6.14 14.94 16.95
N ALA A 196 6.20 13.68 16.49
CA ALA A 196 7.46 13.02 16.18
C ALA A 196 8.22 13.72 15.04
N LEU A 197 7.50 14.24 14.04
CA LEU A 197 8.11 14.96 12.94
C LEU A 197 8.72 16.28 13.41
N VAL A 198 8.01 17.05 14.25
CA VAL A 198 8.57 18.26 14.87
C VAL A 198 9.80 17.93 15.72
N LYS A 199 9.71 16.89 16.57
CA LYS A 199 10.83 16.46 17.44
C LYS A 199 12.03 15.88 16.68
N SER A 200 11.84 15.44 15.44
CA SER A 200 12.91 14.89 14.61
C SER A 200 13.96 15.94 14.19
N GLY A 201 13.64 17.23 14.37
CA GLY A 201 14.49 18.34 13.92
C GLY A 201 14.27 18.69 12.45
N ILE A 202 13.06 18.42 11.93
CA ILE A 202 12.67 18.80 10.57
C ILE A 202 12.65 20.33 10.38
N LEU A 203 12.34 21.04 11.46
CA LEU A 203 12.49 22.49 11.59
C LEU A 203 13.87 22.75 12.17
N GLY A 204 14.71 23.48 11.43
CA GLY A 204 16.05 23.87 11.86
C GLY A 204 16.01 24.81 13.06
N GLU A 205 17.13 24.85 13.79
CA GLU A 205 17.28 25.67 14.99
C GLU A 205 17.46 27.17 14.69
N ALA A 206 17.72 27.52 13.43
CA ALA A 206 17.92 28.89 12.98
C ALA A 206 16.61 29.53 12.52
N PHE A 207 16.36 30.75 13.00
CA PHE A 207 15.20 31.58 12.68
C PHE A 207 15.65 32.80 11.86
N PRO A 208 15.95 32.64 10.57
CA PRO A 208 16.36 33.78 9.75
C PRO A 208 15.21 34.76 9.59
N ASN A 209 15.57 36.03 9.58
CA ASN A 209 14.70 37.12 9.21
C ASN A 209 14.77 37.31 7.69
N VAL A 210 13.65 37.09 6.99
CA VAL A 210 13.56 37.22 5.54
C VAL A 210 12.76 38.48 5.20
N LYS A 211 13.27 39.29 4.28
CA LYS A 211 12.53 40.45 3.76
C LYS A 211 11.56 39.99 2.68
N VAL A 212 10.26 40.17 2.92
CA VAL A 212 9.18 39.87 1.98
C VAL A 212 8.36 41.15 1.76
N LYS A 213 8.34 41.65 0.51
CA LYS A 213 7.57 42.85 0.12
C LYS A 213 7.75 44.06 1.07
N GLY A 214 9.00 44.31 1.48
CA GLY A 214 9.36 45.44 2.36
C GLY A 214 9.17 45.18 3.86
N SER A 215 8.60 44.04 4.26
CA SER A 215 8.47 43.64 5.67
C SER A 215 9.48 42.55 6.04
N THR A 216 10.01 42.59 7.25
CA THR A 216 10.85 41.51 7.79
C THR A 216 9.98 40.47 8.46
N VAL A 217 10.10 39.21 8.06
CA VAL A 217 9.34 38.08 8.62
C VAL A 217 10.33 37.06 9.17
N ALA A 218 10.11 36.61 10.41
CA ALA A 218 10.85 35.49 10.97
C ALA A 218 10.36 34.18 10.32
N CYS A 219 11.30 33.37 9.82
CA CYS A 219 10.98 32.13 9.14
C CYS A 219 11.57 30.93 9.88
N LEU A 220 10.89 29.79 9.79
CA LEU A 220 11.44 28.49 10.15
C LEU A 220 12.19 27.94 8.94
N LEU A 221 13.44 27.53 9.13
CA LEU A 221 14.17 26.78 8.11
C LEU A 221 13.76 25.31 8.17
N VAL A 222 13.57 24.69 7.01
CA VAL A 222 13.41 23.23 6.92
C VAL A 222 14.79 22.63 6.68
N THR A 223 15.09 21.53 7.39
CA THR A 223 16.36 20.84 7.27
C THR A 223 16.61 20.28 5.86
N THR A 224 17.88 20.13 5.52
CA THR A 224 18.33 19.43 4.30
C THR A 224 18.67 17.96 4.56
N ASP A 225 18.85 17.56 5.82
CA ASP A 225 19.21 16.20 6.21
C ASP A 225 17.98 15.34 6.54
N TRP A 226 17.31 14.91 5.48
CA TRP A 226 16.10 14.10 5.55
C TRP A 226 16.33 12.66 6.02
N LYS A 227 17.57 12.17 5.88
CA LYS A 227 17.98 10.88 6.43
C LYS A 227 17.99 10.93 7.95
N LYS A 228 18.59 11.98 8.54
CA LYS A 228 18.58 12.20 9.98
C LYS A 228 17.18 12.42 10.55
N VAL A 229 16.32 13.12 9.82
CA VAL A 229 14.88 13.24 10.14
C VAL A 229 14.24 11.87 10.24
N ALA A 230 14.41 11.02 9.21
CA ALA A 230 13.85 9.67 9.19
C ALA A 230 14.42 8.76 10.31
N ASP A 231 15.71 8.88 10.62
CA ASP A 231 16.35 8.08 11.67
C ASP A 231 15.83 8.45 13.06
N LYS A 232 15.63 9.75 13.32
CA LYS A 232 15.06 10.28 14.57
C LYS A 232 13.54 10.15 14.65
N PHE A 233 12.87 9.90 13.53
CA PHE A 233 11.41 9.79 13.49
C PHE A 233 10.93 8.56 14.28
N LYS A 234 10.27 8.82 15.41
CA LYS A 234 9.74 7.81 16.34
C LYS A 234 8.36 8.25 16.84
N PRO A 235 7.29 7.98 16.08
CA PRO A 235 5.93 8.25 16.55
C PRO A 235 5.61 7.29 17.71
N VAL A 236 5.32 7.85 18.87
CA VAL A 236 4.87 7.10 20.06
C VAL A 236 3.36 7.28 20.18
N ALA A 237 2.61 6.20 20.43
CA ALA A 237 1.19 6.32 20.71
C ALA A 237 0.97 7.24 21.92
N LEU A 238 0.17 8.30 21.73
CA LEU A 238 -0.18 9.22 22.81
C LEU A 238 -0.93 8.42 23.89
N GLY A 239 -0.25 8.14 25.02
CA GLY A 239 -0.80 7.34 26.12
C GLY A 239 0.15 6.29 26.68
N VAL A 240 1.22 5.93 25.97
CA VAL A 240 2.27 5.06 26.51
C VAL A 240 3.36 5.94 27.11
N ARG A 241 3.34 6.11 28.44
CA ARG A 241 4.49 6.67 29.15
C ARG A 241 5.64 5.68 28.96
N GLU A 242 6.72 6.10 28.30
CA GLU A 242 8.00 5.39 28.41
C GLU A 242 8.42 5.49 29.88
N GLU A 243 8.36 4.38 30.61
CA GLU A 243 9.04 4.30 31.90
C GLU A 243 10.55 4.41 31.64
N PRO A 244 11.25 5.29 32.37
CA PRO A 244 12.69 5.38 32.27
C PRO A 244 13.31 4.08 32.81
N ALA A 245 14.27 3.54 32.04
CA ALA A 245 15.14 2.44 32.44
C ALA A 245 16.06 2.82 33.61
#